data_AF-A0A973YZ80-F1
#
_entry.id   AF-A0A973YZ80-F1
#
_cell.length_a   1.000
_cell.length_b   1.000
_cell.length_c   1.000
_cell.angle_alpha   90.00
_cell.angle_beta   90.00
_cell.angle_gamma   90.00
#
_symmetry.space_group_name_H-M   'P 1'
#
loop_
_entity.id
_entity.type
_entity.pdbx_description
1 polymer ?
#
loop_
_entity_poly.entity_id
_entity_poly.type
_entity_poly.pdbx_seq_one_letter_code
_entity_poly.pdbx_strand_id
1 'polypeptide(L)'
;MSKWQRVVLTLLLMTEVAVTLLPVVRGLLVELSPPDIGPGHGVRPVFEERDVPIAQPRGLRQGVLLSTTVLMLVTALSALAPVWLRPRSRTWVATFTGTHLAAAGLGWVHGLPLLTLLAAVSAVGVPLLVLAPPVRGQ
;
A
#
# COMPACT_ATOMS: atom_id res chain seq x y z
N MET A 1 10.99 11.66 -19.81
CA MET A 1 10.36 12.16 -18.59
C MET A 1 10.90 13.56 -18.34
N SER A 2 10.03 14.56 -18.20
CA SER A 2 10.44 15.94 -17.92
C SER A 2 10.91 16.08 -16.46
N LYS A 3 11.64 17.16 -16.15
CA LYS A 3 12.08 17.48 -14.78
C LYS A 3 10.88 17.57 -13.83
N TRP A 4 9.77 18.16 -14.30
CA TRP A 4 8.51 18.25 -13.56
C TRP A 4 7.87 16.89 -13.29
N GLN A 5 7.78 16.02 -14.30
CA GLN A 5 7.27 14.65 -14.11
C GLN A 5 8.08 13.91 -13.05
N ARG A 6 9.40 14.07 -13.03
CA ARG A 6 10.27 13.44 -12.03
C ARG A 6 10.01 13.94 -10.61
N VAL A 7 9.84 15.25 -10.43
CA VAL A 7 9.54 15.84 -9.12
C VAL A 7 8.18 15.35 -8.62
N VAL A 8 7.14 15.44 -9.46
CA VAL A 8 5.79 14.99 -9.09
C VAL A 8 5.77 13.50 -8.77
N LEU A 9 6.45 12.68 -9.58
CA LEU A 9 6.54 11.24 -9.35
C LEU A 9 7.26 10.92 -8.03
N THR A 10 8.34 11.64 -7.74
CA THR A 10 9.09 11.46 -6.49
C THR A 10 8.22 11.83 -5.28
N LEU A 11 7.49 12.95 -5.35
CA LEU A 11 6.57 13.36 -4.29
C LEU A 11 5.48 12.32 -4.07
N LEU A 12 4.88 11.82 -5.16
CA LEU A 12 3.83 10.80 -5.08
C LEU A 12 4.34 9.51 -4.44
N LEU A 13 5.50 9.01 -4.86
CA LEU A 13 6.13 7.82 -4.27
C LEU A 13 6.50 8.04 -2.80
N MET A 14 7.00 9.22 -2.43
CA MET A 14 7.31 9.55 -1.02
C MET A 14 6.05 9.65 -0.16
N THR A 15 4.96 10.19 -0.70
CA THR A 15 3.65 10.20 -0.02
C THR A 15 3.14 8.78 0.17
N GLU A 16 3.25 7.92 -0.83
CA GLU A 16 2.85 6.53 -0.73
C GLU A 16 3.67 5.78 0.34
N VAL A 17 5.00 5.98 0.37
CA VAL A 17 5.89 5.45 1.41
C VAL A 17 5.47 5.93 2.80
N ALA A 18 5.18 7.22 2.97
CA ALA A 18 4.74 7.77 4.26
C ALA A 18 3.39 7.18 4.71
N VAL A 19 2.44 7.02 3.79
CA VAL A 19 1.11 6.46 4.09
C VAL A 19 1.20 4.96 4.40
N THR A 20 2.01 4.21 3.66
CA THR A 20 2.20 2.76 3.89
C THR A 20 3.00 2.45 5.16
N LEU A 21 3.85 3.37 5.62
CA LEU A 21 4.53 3.27 6.91
C LEU A 21 3.58 3.40 8.11
N LEU A 22 2.49 4.17 7.98
CA LEU A 22 1.54 4.42 9.08
C LEU A 22 0.94 3.13 9.68
N PRO A 23 0.39 2.18 8.89
CA PRO A 23 -0.10 0.90 9.41
C PRO A 23 1.01 -0.01 9.91
N VAL A 24 2.22 0.03 9.32
CA VAL A 24 3.37 -0.77 9.81
C VAL A 24 3.77 -0.30 11.21
N VAL A 25 3.91 1.02 11.41
CA VAL A 25 4.24 1.60 12.72
C VAL A 25 3.11 1.36 13.72
N ARG A 26 1.84 1.53 13.32
CA ARG A 26 0.71 1.21 14.21
C ARG A 26 0.64 -0.28 14.56
N GLY A 27 0.87 -1.17 13.60
CA GLY A 27 0.92 -2.62 13.83
C GLY A 27 2.01 -2.96 14.84
N LEU A 28 3.24 -2.46 14.63
CA LEU A 28 4.35 -2.63 15.57
C LEU A 28 4.05 -2.07 16.97
N LEU A 29 3.38 -0.92 17.07
CA LEU A 29 3.04 -0.31 18.37
C LEU A 29 1.90 -1.03 19.11
N VAL A 30 0.95 -1.63 18.39
CA VAL A 30 -0.22 -2.31 18.98
C VAL A 30 0.05 -3.79 19.28
N GLU A 31 0.90 -4.43 18.48
CA GLU A 31 1.22 -5.87 18.59
C GLU A 31 2.30 -6.15 19.65
N LEU A 32 2.95 -5.10 20.20
CA LEU A 32 3.87 -5.19 21.34
C LEU A 32 3.20 -5.12 22.72
N SER A 33 1.88 -4.91 22.81
CA SER A 33 1.18 -5.17 24.07
C SER A 33 0.93 -6.68 24.17
N PRO A 34 1.67 -7.43 25.01
CA PRO A 34 1.27 -8.81 25.28
C PRO A 34 -0.18 -8.79 25.78
N PRO A 35 -1.01 -9.79 25.44
CA PRO A 35 -2.29 -9.92 26.10
C PRO A 35 -1.97 -10.09 27.59
N ASP A 36 -2.33 -9.11 28.40
CA ASP A 36 -2.44 -9.31 29.85
C ASP A 36 -3.50 -10.40 30.03
N ILE A 37 -3.03 -11.63 30.19
CA ILE A 37 -3.86 -12.77 30.59
C ILE A 37 -4.18 -12.54 32.07
N GLY A 38 -5.08 -11.60 32.35
CA GLY A 38 -5.79 -11.50 33.61
C GLY A 38 -6.84 -12.61 33.65
N PRO A 39 -6.89 -13.44 34.71
CA PRO A 39 -7.85 -14.52 34.79
C PRO A 39 -9.23 -13.93 35.06
N GLY A 40 -10.06 -13.94 34.02
CA GLY A 40 -11.48 -13.68 34.12
C GLY A 40 -11.86 -12.22 34.09
N HIS A 41 -12.15 -11.70 32.90
CA HIS A 41 -13.31 -10.83 32.65
C HIS A 41 -13.59 -10.83 31.16
N GLY A 42 -14.73 -11.41 30.78
CA GLY A 42 -15.23 -11.35 29.42
C GLY A 42 -15.64 -9.92 29.08
N VAL A 43 -14.72 -9.17 28.47
CA VAL A 43 -15.07 -7.88 27.86
C VAL A 43 -15.53 -8.17 26.44
N ARG A 44 -16.83 -8.06 26.23
CA ARG A 44 -17.51 -8.14 24.94
C ARG A 44 -17.50 -6.75 24.30
N PRO A 45 -16.67 -6.47 23.27
CA PRO A 45 -17.01 -5.39 22.35
C PRO A 45 -18.00 -5.95 21.33
N VAL A 46 -19.27 -5.60 21.49
CA VAL A 46 -20.27 -5.75 20.42
C VAL A 46 -19.92 -4.72 19.34
N PHE A 47 -19.05 -5.09 18.42
CA PHE A 47 -19.09 -4.54 17.07
C PHE A 47 -19.77 -5.60 16.21
N GLU A 48 -21.02 -5.32 15.88
CA GLU A 48 -21.86 -6.13 15.00
C GLU A 48 -21.26 -6.03 13.58
N GLU A 49 -20.34 -6.94 13.27
CA GLU A 49 -19.75 -7.09 11.94
C GLU A 49 -20.80 -7.74 11.03
N ARG A 50 -21.57 -6.88 10.39
CA ARG A 50 -22.59 -7.22 9.39
C ARG A 50 -21.91 -8.00 8.25
N ASP A 51 -22.32 -9.26 8.11
CA ASP A 51 -22.18 -10.12 6.92
C ASP A 51 -20.76 -10.42 6.42
N VAL A 52 -19.92 -11.06 7.25
CA VAL A 52 -18.69 -11.74 6.77
C VAL A 52 -18.80 -13.25 7.02
N PRO A 53 -18.54 -14.11 6.01
CA PRO A 53 -18.61 -15.56 6.18
C PRO A 53 -17.73 -16.03 7.35
N ILE A 54 -18.35 -16.80 8.24
CA ILE A 54 -17.75 -17.44 9.41
C ILE A 54 -16.61 -18.36 8.94
N ALA A 55 -15.34 -17.90 8.95
CA ALA A 55 -14.12 -18.76 8.99
C ALA A 55 -12.77 -18.01 8.82
N GLN A 56 -12.62 -16.70 9.06
CA GLN A 56 -11.30 -16.07 8.94
C GLN A 56 -10.53 -16.07 10.28
N PRO A 57 -9.33 -16.70 10.37
CA PRO A 57 -8.51 -16.63 11.58
C PRO A 57 -8.19 -15.16 11.90
N ARG A 58 -8.30 -14.78 13.18
CA ARG A 58 -8.16 -13.38 13.64
C ARG A 58 -6.87 -12.67 13.18
N GLY A 59 -5.80 -13.42 12.90
CA GLY A 59 -4.53 -12.89 12.39
C GLY A 59 -4.37 -12.83 10.87
N LEU A 60 -5.26 -13.45 10.08
CA LEU A 60 -5.09 -13.52 8.62
C LEU A 60 -5.23 -12.16 7.96
N ARG A 61 -6.23 -11.36 8.38
CA ARG A 61 -6.44 -10.00 7.87
C ARG A 61 -5.27 -9.07 8.22
N GLN A 62 -4.70 -9.21 9.42
CA GLN A 62 -3.50 -8.45 9.84
C GLN A 62 -2.26 -8.89 9.05
N GLY A 63 -2.05 -10.19 8.86
CA GLY A 63 -0.96 -10.72 8.05
C GLY A 63 -1.05 -10.28 6.59
N VAL A 64 -2.24 -10.27 5.99
CA VAL A 64 -2.48 -9.76 4.63
C VAL A 64 -2.21 -8.26 4.56
N LEU A 65 -2.70 -7.48 5.52
CA LEU A 65 -2.44 -6.03 5.59
C LEU A 65 -0.92 -5.76 5.69
N LEU A 66 -0.22 -6.42 6.61
CA LEU A 66 1.22 -6.23 6.81
C LEU A 66 2.02 -6.66 5.57
N SER A 67 1.77 -7.85 5.03
CA SER A 67 2.47 -8.33 3.83
C SER A 67 2.22 -7.43 2.61
N THR A 68 0.97 -7.02 2.39
CA THR A 68 0.61 -6.17 1.25
C THR A 68 1.21 -4.76 1.39
N THR A 69 1.19 -4.18 2.59
CA THR A 69 1.81 -2.87 2.85
C THR A 69 3.33 -2.91 2.71
N VAL A 70 3.99 -3.97 3.18
CA VAL A 70 5.43 -4.18 2.97
C VAL A 70 5.77 -4.33 1.49
N LEU A 71 5.00 -5.11 0.74
CA LEU A 71 5.19 -5.25 -0.71
C LEU A 71 5.06 -3.90 -1.42
N MET A 72 4.00 -3.14 -1.14
CA MET A 72 3.83 -1.80 -1.71
C MET A 72 5.01 -0.89 -1.35
N LEU A 73 5.40 -0.84 -0.06
CA LEU A 73 6.53 -0.05 0.43
C LEU A 73 7.84 -0.39 -0.31
N VAL A 74 8.19 -1.67 -0.40
CA VAL A 74 9.39 -2.13 -1.09
C VAL A 74 9.33 -1.77 -2.57
N THR A 75 8.16 -1.91 -3.20
CA THR A 75 8.00 -1.62 -4.63
C THR A 75 8.09 -0.11 -4.92
N ALA A 76 7.51 0.73 -4.06
CA ALA A 76 7.59 2.18 -4.14
C ALA A 76 9.01 2.70 -3.93
N LEU A 77 9.71 2.20 -2.91
CA LEU A 77 11.13 2.52 -2.67
C LEU A 77 12.01 2.05 -3.84
N SER A 78 11.76 0.84 -4.35
CA SER A 78 12.49 0.31 -5.50
C SER A 78 12.24 1.13 -6.77
N ALA A 79 11.05 1.73 -6.93
CA ALA A 79 10.71 2.61 -8.05
C ALA A 79 11.42 3.97 -7.96
N LEU A 80 11.84 4.44 -6.78
CA LEU A 80 12.65 5.66 -6.68
C LEU A 80 14.01 5.51 -7.38
N ALA A 81 14.65 4.34 -7.27
CA ALA A 81 15.96 4.09 -7.89
C ALA A 81 15.97 4.33 -9.42
N PRO A 82 15.10 3.72 -10.26
CA PRO A 82 15.06 4.00 -11.69
C PRO A 82 14.61 5.43 -11.99
N VAL A 83 13.75 6.04 -11.18
CA VAL A 83 13.33 7.45 -11.37
C VAL A 83 14.51 8.42 -11.32
N TRP A 84 15.50 8.14 -10.46
CA TRP A 84 16.70 8.97 -10.31
C TRP A 84 17.87 8.52 -11.19
N LEU A 85 18.16 7.22 -11.21
CA LEU A 85 19.35 6.67 -11.88
C LEU A 85 19.14 6.41 -13.37
N ARG A 86 17.90 6.09 -13.78
CA ARG A 86 17.57 5.74 -15.18
C ARG A 86 16.21 6.34 -15.59
N PRO A 87 16.07 7.67 -15.66
CA PRO A 87 14.77 8.36 -15.86
C PRO A 87 14.10 8.10 -17.22
N ARG A 88 14.80 7.47 -18.17
CA ARG A 88 14.22 7.00 -19.44
C ARG A 88 13.73 5.55 -19.37
N SER A 89 14.10 4.79 -18.36
CA SER A 89 13.66 3.41 -18.18
C SER A 89 12.21 3.38 -17.71
N ARG A 90 11.38 2.62 -18.43
CA ARG A 90 9.96 2.38 -18.13
C ARG A 90 9.68 0.94 -17.74
N THR A 91 10.70 0.07 -17.70
CA THR A 91 10.52 -1.37 -17.47
C THR A 91 9.96 -1.69 -16.08
N TRP A 92 10.25 -0.84 -15.09
CA TRP A 92 9.76 -0.97 -13.72
C TRP A 92 8.25 -0.69 -13.57
N VAL A 93 7.63 0.01 -14.53
CA VAL A 93 6.22 0.42 -14.46
C VAL A 93 5.30 -0.79 -14.45
N ALA A 94 5.62 -1.83 -15.23
CA ALA A 94 4.82 -3.05 -15.27
C ALA A 94 4.81 -3.76 -13.90
N THR A 95 5.98 -3.94 -13.28
CA THR A 95 6.11 -4.54 -11.95
C THR A 95 5.40 -3.69 -10.90
N PHE A 96 5.60 -2.37 -10.92
CA PHE A 96 4.92 -1.46 -10.00
C PHE A 96 3.40 -1.58 -10.11
N THR A 97 2.86 -1.45 -11.33
CA THR A 97 1.41 -1.53 -11.58
C THR A 97 0.85 -2.89 -11.18
N GLY A 98 1.53 -3.97 -11.53
CA GLY A 98 1.12 -5.34 -11.19
C GLY A 98 1.02 -5.55 -9.68
N THR A 99 2.04 -5.13 -8.91
CA THR A 99 2.01 -5.23 -7.46
C THR A 99 0.86 -4.43 -6.86
N HIS A 100 0.60 -3.23 -7.37
CA HIS A 100 -0.47 -2.37 -6.87
C HIS A 100 -1.86 -2.87 -7.21
N LEU A 101 -2.06 -3.46 -8.40
CA LEU A 101 -3.32 -4.12 -8.74
C LEU A 101 -3.56 -5.35 -7.88
N ALA A 102 -2.53 -6.16 -7.62
CA ALA A 102 -2.61 -7.29 -6.71
C ALA A 102 -2.95 -6.84 -5.28
N ALA A 103 -2.29 -5.77 -4.80
CA ALA A 103 -2.57 -5.16 -3.50
C ALA A 103 -4.01 -4.62 -3.41
N ALA A 104 -4.51 -4.00 -4.48
CA ALA A 104 -5.89 -3.52 -4.53
C ALA A 104 -6.89 -4.69 -4.45
N GLY A 105 -6.64 -5.76 -5.19
CA GLY A 105 -7.46 -6.98 -5.17
C GLY A 105 -7.44 -7.66 -3.80
N LEU A 106 -6.28 -7.81 -3.18
CA LEU A 106 -6.15 -8.34 -1.81
C LEU A 106 -6.89 -7.45 -0.80
N GLY A 107 -6.70 -6.13 -0.89
CA GLY A 107 -7.42 -5.18 -0.04
C GLY A 107 -8.94 -5.32 -0.20
N TRP A 108 -9.42 -5.53 -1.43
CA TRP A 108 -10.85 -5.66 -1.71
C TRP A 108 -11.42 -6.94 -1.10
N VAL A 109 -10.76 -8.08 -1.33
CA VAL A 109 -11.18 -9.40 -0.81
C VAL A 109 -11.17 -9.44 0.72
N HIS A 110 -10.27 -8.70 1.37
CA HIS A 110 -10.14 -8.67 2.84
C HIS A 110 -10.82 -7.46 3.51
N GLY A 111 -11.66 -6.71 2.78
CA GLY A 111 -12.41 -5.58 3.33
C GLY A 111 -11.52 -4.47 3.88
N LEU A 112 -10.43 -4.13 3.18
CA LEU A 112 -9.45 -3.11 3.53
C LEU A 112 -9.57 -1.91 2.57
N PRO A 113 -10.64 -1.09 2.68
CA PRO A 113 -10.99 -0.09 1.67
C PRO A 113 -9.92 0.99 1.47
N LEU A 114 -9.22 1.38 2.54
CA LEU A 114 -8.13 2.35 2.45
C LEU A 114 -6.92 1.81 1.68
N LEU A 115 -6.56 0.54 1.92
CA LEU A 115 -5.47 -0.13 1.20
C LEU A 115 -5.82 -0.29 -0.27
N THR A 116 -7.06 -0.71 -0.57
CA THR A 116 -7.56 -0.83 -1.93
C THR A 116 -7.53 0.51 -2.66
N LEU A 117 -8.01 1.57 -2.02
CA LEU A 117 -8.04 2.91 -2.60
C LEU A 117 -6.62 3.40 -2.90
N LEU A 118 -5.71 3.30 -1.92
CA LEU A 118 -4.31 3.71 -2.09
C LEU A 118 -3.66 2.93 -3.24
N ALA A 119 -3.80 1.61 -3.23
CA ALA A 119 -3.21 0.74 -4.23
C ALA A 119 -3.78 1.00 -5.63
N ALA A 120 -5.09 1.21 -5.77
CA ALA A 120 -5.73 1.52 -7.05
C ALA A 120 -5.31 2.90 -7.57
N VAL A 121 -5.27 3.92 -6.71
CA VAL A 121 -4.82 5.27 -7.10
C VAL A 121 -3.37 5.25 -7.55
N SER A 122 -2.48 4.55 -6.83
CA SER A 122 -1.08 4.39 -7.23
C SER A 122 -0.92 3.59 -8.52
N ALA A 123 -1.68 2.49 -8.69
CA ALA A 123 -1.66 1.67 -9.90
C ALA A 123 -2.04 2.44 -11.17
N VAL A 124 -2.86 3.49 -11.05
CA VAL A 124 -3.30 4.32 -12.17
C VAL A 124 -2.45 5.58 -12.31
N GLY A 125 -2.25 6.31 -11.21
CA GLY A 125 -1.58 7.61 -11.21
C GLY A 125 -0.12 7.54 -11.62
N VAL A 126 0.63 6.56 -11.11
CA VAL A 126 2.06 6.42 -11.42
C VAL A 126 2.29 6.08 -12.91
N PRO A 127 1.64 5.06 -13.50
CA PRO A 127 1.83 4.77 -14.92
C PRO A 127 1.37 5.90 -15.82
N LEU A 128 0.24 6.55 -15.52
CA LEU A 128 -0.22 7.70 -16.29
C LEU A 128 0.83 8.81 -16.33
N LEU A 129 1.44 9.14 -15.19
CA LEU A 129 2.47 10.18 -15.12
C LEU A 129 3.76 9.79 -15.86
N VAL A 130 4.15 8.52 -15.80
CA VAL A 130 5.38 8.00 -16.44
C VAL A 130 5.22 7.85 -17.97
N LEU A 131 4.03 7.46 -18.41
CA LEU A 131 3.70 7.22 -19.81
C LEU A 131 3.15 8.47 -20.52
N ALA A 132 2.77 9.51 -19.77
CA ALA A 132 2.31 10.77 -20.33
C ALA A 132 3.32 11.33 -21.34
N PRO A 133 2.86 11.73 -22.55
CA PRO A 133 3.72 12.32 -23.56
C PRO A 133 4.36 13.60 -23.02
N PRO A 134 5.61 13.90 -23.38
CA PRO A 134 6.22 15.17 -23.05
C PRO A 134 5.40 16.29 -23.70
N VAL A 135 5.05 17.31 -22.92
CA VAL A 135 4.35 18.50 -23.43
C VAL A 135 5.26 19.16 -24.48
N ARG A 136 4.74 19.34 -25.71
CA ARG A 136 5.48 19.99 -26.80
C ARG A 136 5.93 21.38 -26.34
N GLY A 137 7.25 21.64 -26.37
CA GLY A 137 7.84 22.93 -26.02
C GLY A 137 8.82 22.92 -24.83
N GLN A 138 9.13 21.74 -24.26
CA GLN A 138 10.23 21.53 -23.31
C GLN A 138 11.34 20.67 -23.90
#